data_AF-A0A2E9GJ62-F1
#
_entry.id   AF-A0A2E9GJ62-F1
#
_cell.length_a   1.000
_cell.length_b   1.000
_cell.length_c   1.000
_cell.angle_alpha   90.00
_cell.angle_beta   90.00
_cell.angle_gamma   90.00
#
_symmetry.space_group_name_H-M   'P 1'
#
loop_
_entity.id
_entity.type
_entity.pdbx_description
1 polymer ?
#
loop_
_entity_poly.entity_id
_entity_poly.type
_entity_poly.pdbx_seq_one_letter_code
_entity_poly.pdbx_strand_id
1 'polypeptide(L)'
;MKKNILIKYFLIIFPIIIFGCQGEELKSPVITTEFNTNLDKLIRDYKTYEVSNEDDYNLKRIDLDRTFDNPWAIEFINDDELIITEKNGNLTYVDLNTNTTKSIENEIPSVQVGQGGLLDVLINEDFLYVSFSMKNENNNFTTAIGRGKLIDDYSKL
;
A
#
# COMPACT_ATOMS: atom_id res chain seq x y z
N MET A 1 -16.26 14.04 -78.23
CA MET A 1 -15.72 14.77 -77.06
C MET A 1 -16.82 14.92 -76.02
N LYS A 2 -16.48 14.76 -74.73
CA LYS A 2 -17.34 14.65 -73.52
C LYS A 2 -17.98 13.27 -73.27
N LYS A 3 -17.15 12.39 -72.66
CA LYS A 3 -17.56 11.34 -71.71
C LYS A 3 -18.10 12.00 -70.43
N ASN A 4 -19.08 11.39 -69.77
CA ASN A 4 -19.35 11.41 -68.30
C ASN A 4 -20.52 10.44 -68.04
N ILE A 5 -20.26 9.15 -67.81
CA ILE A 5 -19.97 8.50 -66.51
C ILE A 5 -21.27 8.24 -65.71
N LEU A 6 -21.82 7.03 -65.89
CA LEU A 6 -22.76 6.41 -64.95
C LEU A 6 -21.94 5.96 -63.73
N ILE A 7 -22.19 6.56 -62.56
CA ILE A 7 -21.69 6.06 -61.28
C ILE A 7 -22.63 4.93 -60.83
N LYS A 8 -22.20 3.68 -61.04
CA LYS A 8 -22.79 2.53 -60.34
C LYS A 8 -22.22 2.51 -58.92
N TYR A 9 -23.08 2.69 -57.93
CA TYR A 9 -22.73 2.45 -56.53
C TYR A 9 -22.49 0.95 -56.35
N PHE A 10 -21.21 0.55 -56.28
CA PHE A 10 -20.82 -0.78 -55.83
C PHE A 10 -20.58 -0.66 -54.31
N LEU A 11 -21.50 -1.18 -53.53
CA LEU A 11 -21.39 -1.29 -52.07
C LEU A 11 -20.30 -2.33 -51.77
N ILE A 12 -19.07 -1.87 -51.55
CA ILE A 12 -17.97 -2.69 -51.05
C ILE A 12 -18.14 -2.75 -49.52
N ILE A 13 -18.71 -3.85 -49.03
CA ILE A 13 -18.64 -4.18 -47.60
C ILE A 13 -17.20 -4.64 -47.35
N PHE A 14 -16.38 -3.76 -46.79
CA PHE A 14 -15.08 -4.12 -46.22
C PHE A 14 -15.36 -4.96 -44.96
N PRO A 15 -14.87 -6.21 -44.85
CA PRO A 15 -14.89 -6.89 -43.58
C PRO A 15 -13.96 -6.11 -42.64
N ILE A 16 -14.51 -5.58 -41.56
CA ILE A 16 -13.72 -5.05 -40.44
C ILE A 16 -13.05 -6.28 -39.82
N ILE A 17 -11.83 -6.57 -40.25
CA ILE A 17 -10.97 -7.57 -39.60
C ILE A 17 -10.47 -6.91 -38.32
N ILE A 18 -11.18 -7.17 -37.23
CA ILE A 18 -10.70 -6.89 -35.89
C ILE A 18 -9.52 -7.85 -35.68
N PHE A 19 -8.29 -7.36 -35.85
CA PHE A 19 -7.11 -8.03 -35.34
C PHE A 19 -7.20 -7.98 -33.81
N GLY A 20 -7.89 -8.96 -33.24
CA GLY A 20 -7.65 -9.33 -31.86
C GLY A 20 -6.20 -9.78 -31.75
N CYS A 21 -5.45 -9.17 -30.85
CA CYS A 21 -4.18 -9.73 -30.42
C CYS A 21 -4.52 -11.08 -29.78
N GLN A 22 -4.25 -12.16 -30.49
CA GLN A 22 -4.30 -13.50 -29.93
C GLN A 22 -3.06 -13.63 -29.05
N GLY A 23 -3.19 -13.21 -27.80
CA GLY A 23 -2.21 -13.58 -26.79
C GLY A 23 -2.19 -15.10 -26.72
N GLU A 24 -1.08 -15.70 -27.10
CA GLU A 24 -0.81 -17.08 -26.72
C GLU A 24 -0.91 -17.16 -25.21
N GLU A 25 -1.90 -17.88 -24.70
CA GLU A 25 -1.90 -18.34 -23.32
C GLU A 25 -0.64 -19.20 -23.15
N LEU A 26 0.42 -18.60 -22.59
CA LEU A 26 1.37 -19.39 -21.83
C LEU A 26 0.56 -19.98 -20.69
N LYS A 27 0.14 -21.24 -20.86
CA LYS A 27 -0.31 -22.09 -19.76
C LYS A 27 0.87 -22.23 -18.82
N SER A 28 1.05 -21.25 -17.94
CA SER A 28 1.78 -21.46 -16.70
C SER A 28 1.15 -22.71 -16.06
N PRO A 29 1.96 -23.67 -15.59
CA PRO A 29 1.40 -24.79 -14.86
C PRO A 29 0.67 -24.20 -13.66
N VAL A 30 -0.67 -24.19 -13.72
CA VAL A 30 -1.49 -23.97 -12.54
C VAL A 30 -1.18 -25.16 -11.67
N ILE A 31 -0.33 -24.93 -10.68
CA ILE A 31 -0.16 -25.85 -9.57
C ILE A 31 -1.52 -25.83 -8.87
N THR A 32 -2.42 -26.74 -9.25
CA THR A 32 -3.60 -27.08 -8.47
C THR A 32 -3.10 -27.89 -7.28
N THR A 33 -2.39 -27.25 -6.36
CA THR A 33 -2.35 -27.73 -4.99
C THR A 33 -3.79 -27.71 -4.52
N GLU A 34 -4.33 -28.87 -4.19
CA GLU A 34 -5.55 -28.95 -3.39
C GLU A 34 -5.38 -27.96 -2.23
N PHE A 35 -6.21 -26.93 -2.20
CA PHE A 35 -6.26 -26.04 -1.05
C PHE A 35 -6.53 -26.95 0.15
N ASN A 36 -5.57 -27.01 1.06
CA ASN A 36 -5.71 -27.79 2.29
C ASN A 36 -6.98 -27.26 2.97
N THR A 37 -8.00 -28.11 3.11
CA THR A 37 -9.31 -27.78 3.68
C THR A 37 -9.23 -27.32 5.15
N ASN A 38 -8.04 -27.34 5.76
CA ASN A 38 -7.75 -26.66 7.02
C ASN A 38 -7.53 -25.14 6.89
N LEU A 39 -7.33 -24.58 5.69
CA LEU A 39 -7.18 -23.12 5.52
C LEU A 39 -8.52 -22.39 5.68
N ASP A 40 -9.62 -23.04 5.31
CA ASP A 40 -10.98 -22.55 5.58
C ASP A 40 -11.30 -22.51 7.09
N LYS A 41 -10.58 -23.29 7.92
CA LYS A 41 -10.63 -23.16 9.38
C LYS A 41 -9.78 -22.01 9.93
N LEU A 42 -8.82 -21.51 9.15
CA LEU A 42 -7.97 -20.39 9.53
C LEU A 42 -8.73 -19.05 9.37
N ILE A 43 -9.62 -18.96 8.37
CA ILE A 43 -10.58 -17.87 8.24
C ILE A 43 -11.82 -18.22 9.06
N ARG A 44 -11.72 -18.00 10.37
CA ARG A 44 -12.82 -18.21 11.32
C ARG A 44 -13.95 -17.21 11.05
N ASP A 45 -15.20 -17.65 11.21
CA ASP A 45 -16.35 -16.75 11.31
C ASP A 45 -16.10 -15.81 12.50
N TYR A 46 -15.96 -14.51 12.25
CA TYR A 46 -15.68 -13.51 13.31
C TYR A 46 -16.71 -13.54 14.44
N LYS A 47 -17.92 -14.06 14.18
CA LYS A 47 -18.97 -14.26 15.18
C LYS A 47 -18.64 -15.35 16.21
N THR A 48 -17.63 -16.17 15.93
CA THR A 48 -17.16 -17.25 16.82
C THR A 48 -15.99 -16.83 17.70
N TYR A 49 -15.51 -15.59 17.58
CA TYR A 49 -14.47 -15.07 18.45
C TYR A 49 -15.00 -14.88 19.87
N GLU A 50 -14.18 -15.25 20.85
CA GLU A 50 -14.44 -14.88 22.24
C GLU A 50 -14.44 -13.36 22.32
N VAL A 51 -15.58 -12.81 22.72
CA VAL A 51 -15.74 -11.38 22.93
C VAL A 51 -15.20 -11.10 24.33
N SER A 52 -14.09 -10.37 24.39
CA SER A 52 -13.57 -9.82 25.63
C SER A 52 -14.54 -8.78 26.21
N ASN A 53 -14.63 -8.69 27.53
CA ASN A 53 -15.40 -7.65 28.19
C ASN A 53 -14.61 -6.34 28.18
N GLU A 54 -15.33 -5.21 28.17
CA GLU A 54 -14.70 -3.89 28.29
C GLU A 54 -13.88 -3.76 29.58
N ASP A 55 -14.34 -4.39 30.65
CA ASP A 55 -13.67 -4.43 31.96
C ASP A 55 -12.34 -5.22 31.95
N ASP A 56 -12.04 -5.98 30.89
CA ASP A 56 -10.81 -6.78 30.78
C ASP A 56 -9.58 -5.91 30.43
N TYR A 57 -9.79 -4.66 29.97
CA TYR A 57 -8.71 -3.78 29.53
C TYR A 57 -8.82 -2.38 30.12
N ASN A 58 -7.67 -1.82 30.46
CA ASN A 58 -7.56 -0.40 30.83
C ASN A 58 -6.86 0.35 29.71
N LEU A 59 -7.60 1.20 28.99
CA LEU A 59 -7.00 2.10 28.00
C LEU A 59 -6.40 3.30 28.72
N LYS A 60 -5.08 3.46 28.58
CA LYS A 60 -4.35 4.61 29.10
C LYS A 60 -3.91 5.50 27.94
N ARG A 61 -4.23 6.79 28.04
CA ARG A 61 -3.67 7.80 27.14
C ARG A 61 -2.20 8.02 27.48
N ILE A 62 -1.36 8.03 26.43
CA ILE A 62 0.04 8.44 26.50
C ILE A 62 0.10 9.88 25.99
N ASP A 63 0.58 10.79 26.83
CA ASP A 63 0.74 12.21 26.48
C ASP A 63 2.15 12.45 25.97
N LEU A 64 2.27 12.52 24.65
CA LEU A 64 3.52 12.83 23.95
C LEU A 64 3.70 14.35 23.80
N ASP A 65 4.94 14.79 23.63
CA ASP A 65 5.33 16.21 23.48
C ASP A 65 4.87 16.88 22.16
N ARG A 66 4.07 16.19 21.35
CA ARG A 66 3.46 16.70 20.12
C ARG A 66 2.08 16.11 19.84
N THR A 67 1.36 16.75 18.93
CA THR A 67 0.15 16.21 18.30
C THR A 67 0.49 15.57 16.96
N PHE A 68 -0.29 14.56 16.56
CA PHE A 68 -0.14 13.91 15.25
C PHE A 68 -1.21 14.38 14.26
N ASP A 69 -0.81 14.54 13.01
CA ASP A 69 -1.69 14.90 11.90
C ASP A 69 -1.95 13.69 11.01
N ASN A 70 -3.13 13.07 11.18
CA ASN A 70 -3.52 11.84 10.50
C ASN A 70 -2.47 10.70 10.65
N PRO A 71 -2.17 10.24 11.88
CA PRO A 71 -1.32 9.06 12.09
C PRO A 71 -1.96 7.83 11.42
N TRP A 72 -1.13 6.96 10.85
CA TRP A 72 -1.58 5.80 10.08
C TRP A 72 -1.14 4.47 10.69
N ALA A 73 0.15 4.24 10.85
CA ALA A 73 0.70 3.01 11.39
C ALA A 73 1.72 3.27 12.51
N ILE A 74 1.91 2.26 13.35
CA ILE A 74 2.90 2.20 14.43
C ILE A 74 3.68 0.91 14.24
N GLU A 75 5.00 0.99 14.37
CA GLU A 75 5.89 -0.17 14.44
C GLU A 75 6.81 -0.04 15.64
N PHE A 76 6.87 -1.07 16.47
CA PHE A 76 7.74 -1.09 17.65
C PHE A 76 9.15 -1.49 17.25
N ILE A 77 10.13 -0.71 17.72
CA ILE A 77 11.55 -1.04 17.66
C ILE A 77 11.89 -1.97 18.83
N ASN A 78 11.35 -1.65 20.01
CA ASN A 78 11.37 -2.46 21.23
C ASN A 78 10.18 -2.07 22.12
N ASP A 79 10.16 -2.51 23.38
CA ASP A 79 9.03 -2.29 24.30
C ASP A 79 8.72 -0.80 24.57
N ASP A 80 9.71 0.08 24.45
CA ASP A 80 9.59 1.49 24.82
C ASP A 80 9.82 2.46 23.64
N GLU A 81 10.25 1.97 22.49
CA GLU A 81 10.61 2.78 21.33
C GLU A 81 9.79 2.36 20.11
N LEU A 82 9.20 3.32 19.41
CA LEU A 82 8.37 3.05 18.24
C LEU A 82 8.49 4.11 17.16
N ILE A 83 8.06 3.75 15.96
CA ILE A 83 7.96 4.63 14.80
C ILE A 83 6.48 4.80 14.44
N ILE A 84 6.09 6.04 14.14
CA ILE A 84 4.76 6.41 13.67
C ILE A 84 4.87 6.98 12.26
N THR A 85 4.01 6.53 11.36
CA THR A 85 3.77 7.17 10.07
C THR A 85 2.56 8.11 10.13
N GLU A 86 2.66 9.26 9.50
CA GLU A 86 1.54 10.18 9.29
C GLU A 86 1.26 10.30 7.79
N LYS A 87 -0.02 10.35 7.40
CA LYS A 87 -0.40 10.36 5.97
C LYS A 87 0.25 11.48 5.16
N ASN A 88 0.59 12.60 5.82
CA ASN A 88 1.24 13.76 5.21
C ASN A 88 2.71 13.52 4.82
N GLY A 89 3.27 12.35 5.13
CA GLY A 89 4.64 11.98 4.79
C GLY A 89 5.62 12.01 5.96
N ASN A 90 5.18 12.42 7.14
CA ASN A 90 6.06 12.44 8.31
C ASN A 90 6.28 11.03 8.85
N LEU A 91 7.53 10.76 9.22
CA LEU A 91 7.96 9.60 9.97
C LEU A 91 8.47 10.10 11.32
N THR A 92 7.97 9.56 12.43
CA THR A 92 8.27 10.06 13.77
C THR A 92 8.74 8.94 14.67
N TYR A 93 9.91 9.11 15.27
CA TYR A 93 10.38 8.28 16.38
C TYR A 93 9.73 8.75 17.69
N VAL A 94 9.35 7.80 18.54
CA VAL A 94 8.77 8.03 19.86
C VAL A 94 9.52 7.20 20.90
N ASP A 95 9.89 7.85 22.00
CA ASP A 95 10.41 7.21 23.21
C ASP A 95 9.32 7.30 24.30
N LEU A 96 8.75 6.15 24.67
CA LEU A 96 7.68 6.03 25.66
C LEU A 96 8.18 6.17 27.11
N ASN A 97 9.47 5.96 27.37
CA ASN A 97 10.06 6.18 28.69
C ASN A 97 10.09 7.68 29.04
N THR A 98 10.42 8.51 28.06
CA THR A 98 10.50 9.97 28.22
C THR A 98 9.26 10.71 27.72
N ASN A 99 8.37 10.03 26.99
CA ASN A 99 7.24 10.60 26.25
C ASN A 99 7.65 11.70 25.25
N THR A 100 8.85 11.57 24.69
CA THR A 100 9.39 12.53 23.73
C THR A 100 9.31 11.99 22.31
N THR A 101 9.32 12.90 21.34
CA THR A 101 9.26 12.55 19.92
C THR A 101 10.35 13.23 19.11
N LYS A 102 10.75 12.59 18.01
CA LYS A 102 11.73 13.15 17.08
C LYS A 102 11.35 12.82 15.65
N SER A 103 11.21 13.85 14.81
CA SER A 103 10.96 13.66 13.38
C SER A 103 12.14 12.98 12.70
N ILE A 104 11.88 11.91 11.96
CA ILE A 104 12.85 11.23 11.11
C ILE A 104 12.79 11.87 9.72
N GLU A 105 13.85 12.61 9.38
CA GLU A 105 14.00 13.17 8.04
C GLU A 105 14.06 12.05 6.99
N ASN A 106 13.31 12.22 5.91
CA ASN A 106 13.22 11.24 4.84
C ASN A 106 12.87 11.91 3.51
N GLU A 107 13.17 11.21 2.41
CA GLU A 107 12.88 11.65 1.04
C GLU A 107 11.80 10.77 0.39
N ILE A 108 10.93 10.15 1.18
CA ILE A 108 9.88 9.27 0.65
C ILE A 108 8.92 10.13 -0.19
N PRO A 109 8.73 9.84 -1.49
CA PRO A 109 7.91 10.68 -2.37
C PRO A 109 6.41 10.36 -2.19
N SER A 110 5.96 10.38 -0.94
CA SER A 110 4.57 10.13 -0.56
C SER A 110 3.68 11.31 -0.94
N VAL A 111 2.44 11.01 -1.33
CA VAL A 111 1.44 12.01 -1.71
C VAL A 111 0.12 11.69 -0.99
N GLN A 112 -0.32 12.61 -0.14
CA GLN A 112 -1.58 12.49 0.57
C GLN A 112 -2.77 12.93 -0.30
N VAL A 113 -3.62 11.99 -0.71
CA VAL A 113 -4.90 12.26 -1.38
C VAL A 113 -5.93 11.21 -0.96
N GLY A 114 -7.07 11.64 -0.42
CA GLY A 114 -8.13 10.73 0.00
C GLY A 114 -7.63 9.73 1.05
N GLN A 115 -7.65 8.43 0.72
CA GLN A 115 -7.11 7.36 1.57
C GLN A 115 -5.59 7.16 1.42
N GLY A 116 -4.96 7.78 0.43
CA GLY A 116 -3.51 7.71 0.21
C GLY A 116 -2.70 8.63 1.12
N GLY A 117 -1.39 8.38 1.17
CA GLY A 117 -0.41 9.06 2.02
C GLY A 117 0.82 8.19 2.25
N LEU A 118 1.61 8.49 3.28
CA LEU A 118 2.51 7.50 3.90
C LEU A 118 1.67 6.59 4.79
N LEU A 119 1.80 5.28 4.58
CA LEU A 119 0.89 4.27 5.11
C LEU A 119 1.63 3.35 6.09
N ASP A 120 1.61 2.04 5.84
CA ASP A 120 2.14 1.04 6.76
C ASP A 120 3.67 1.12 6.89
N VAL A 121 4.19 0.73 8.06
CA VAL A 121 5.62 0.67 8.37
C VAL A 121 5.97 -0.67 8.99
N LEU A 122 7.12 -1.22 8.65
CA LEU A 122 7.64 -2.48 9.19
C LEU A 122 9.15 -2.36 9.36
N ILE A 123 9.66 -2.79 10.50
CA ILE A 123 11.10 -2.92 10.73
C ILE A 123 11.45 -4.39 10.60
N ASN A 124 12.42 -4.69 9.74
CA ASN A 124 12.95 -6.04 9.61
C ASN A 124 14.45 -6.00 9.33
N GLU A 125 15.22 -6.67 10.19
CA GLU A 125 16.67 -6.57 10.22
C GLU A 125 17.11 -5.09 10.29
N ASP A 126 18.03 -4.65 9.44
CA ASP A 126 18.51 -3.26 9.42
C ASP A 126 17.65 -2.32 8.54
N PHE A 127 16.47 -2.76 8.09
CA PHE A 127 15.68 -2.03 7.12
C PHE A 127 14.30 -1.64 7.64
N LEU A 128 13.96 -0.38 7.41
CA LEU A 128 12.63 0.15 7.57
C LEU A 128 11.93 0.07 6.22
N TYR A 129 10.80 -0.63 6.16
CA TYR A 129 9.93 -0.73 5.01
C TYR A 129 8.72 0.18 5.21
N VAL A 130 8.29 0.84 4.15
CA VAL A 130 7.06 1.63 4.15
C VAL A 130 6.23 1.33 2.92
N SER A 131 4.91 1.36 3.09
CA SER A 131 3.98 1.49 1.97
C SER A 131 3.51 2.94 1.87
N PHE A 132 3.35 3.44 0.65
CA PHE A 132 2.92 4.82 0.43
C PHE A 132 2.29 5.03 -0.94
N SER A 133 1.45 6.06 -1.04
CA SER A 133 0.91 6.53 -2.32
C SER A 133 1.90 7.47 -2.98
N MET A 134 2.19 7.27 -4.27
CA MET A 134 3.04 8.16 -5.06
C MET A 134 2.39 8.46 -6.42
N LYS A 135 2.94 9.45 -7.13
CA LYS A 135 2.62 9.67 -8.55
C LYS A 135 3.60 8.89 -9.41
N ASN A 136 3.10 8.15 -10.39
CA ASN A 136 3.93 7.54 -11.42
C ASN A 136 4.32 8.56 -12.51
N GLU A 137 5.12 8.12 -13.50
CA GLU A 137 5.59 8.96 -14.60
C GLU A 137 4.46 9.62 -15.42
N ASN A 138 3.28 8.99 -15.43
CA ASN A 138 2.08 9.50 -16.10
C ASN A 138 1.21 10.39 -15.20
N ASN A 139 1.72 10.80 -14.02
CA ASN A 139 1.02 11.62 -13.02
C ASN A 139 -0.26 10.96 -12.45
N ASN A 140 -0.38 9.63 -12.55
CA ASN A 140 -1.43 8.85 -11.89
C ASN A 140 -0.98 8.39 -10.51
N PHE A 141 -1.93 8.26 -9.58
CA PHE A 141 -1.65 7.74 -8.24
C PHE A 141 -1.49 6.21 -8.26
N THR A 142 -0.51 5.71 -7.51
CA THR A 142 -0.28 4.28 -7.31
C THR A 142 0.26 4.05 -5.89
N THR A 143 0.14 2.81 -5.40
CA THR A 143 0.76 2.39 -4.14
C THR A 143 2.12 1.76 -4.44
N ALA A 144 3.12 2.17 -3.69
CA ALA A 144 4.47 1.63 -3.76
C ALA A 144 4.90 1.11 -2.38
N ILE A 145 5.95 0.30 -2.40
CA ILE A 145 6.70 -0.09 -1.21
C ILE A 145 8.14 0.40 -1.40
N GLY A 146 8.66 1.08 -0.39
CA GLY A 146 10.05 1.52 -0.32
C GLY A 146 10.71 0.94 0.92
N ARG A 147 12.05 0.91 0.92
CA ARG A 147 12.81 0.61 2.13
C ARG A 147 14.03 1.52 2.25
N GLY A 148 14.41 1.82 3.48
CA GLY A 148 15.60 2.59 3.81
C GLY A 148 16.32 2.00 5.02
N LYS A 149 17.57 2.41 5.20
CA LYS A 149 18.26 2.22 6.48
C LYS A 149 18.12 3.51 7.28
N LEU A 150 17.89 3.38 8.58
CA LEU A 150 18.00 4.49 9.49
C LEU A 150 19.48 4.91 9.60
N ILE A 151 19.76 6.20 9.47
CA ILE A 151 21.11 6.78 9.54
C ILE A 151 21.27 7.65 10.78
N ASP A 152 22.53 7.92 11.16
CA ASP A 152 22.90 8.80 12.26
C ASP A 152 22.37 8.37 13.63
N ASP A 153 21.68 9.27 14.36
CA ASP A 153 21.11 9.01 15.70
C ASP A 153 20.15 7.82 15.73
N TYR A 154 19.65 7.40 14.56
CA TYR A 154 18.71 6.30 14.39
C TYR A 154 19.37 5.00 13.93
N SER A 155 20.69 4.99 13.65
CA SER A 155 21.41 3.81 13.15
C SER A 155 21.57 2.68 14.17
N LYS A 156 21.20 2.92 15.43
CA LYS A 156 21.22 1.96 16.53
C LYS A 156 19.83 1.41 16.90
N LEU A 157 18.79 1.92 16.24
CA LEU A 157 17.43 1.40 16.29
C LEU A 157 17.33 0.19 15.37
#